data_AF-A0A5C6PDK3-F1
#
_entry.id   AF-A0A5C6PDK3-F1
#
_cell.length_a   1.000
_cell.length_b   1.000
_cell.length_c   1.000
_cell.angle_alpha   90.00
_cell.angle_beta   90.00
_cell.angle_gamma   90.00
#
_symmetry.space_group_name_H-M   'P 1'
#
loop_
_entity.id
_entity.type
_entity.pdbx_description
1 polymer ?
#
loop_
_entity_poly.entity_id
_entity_poly.type
_entity_poly.pdbx_seq_one_letter_code
_entity_poly.pdbx_strand_id
1 'polypeptide(L)'
;MVIPYEGQSFSTLRRQCQQTGRLFEDPLFPAADQSLFYQSNRIGRVTWKRPKELCSDPHLFVDGISAHDLHQGQLGNCWFVAACSSLASREALWQKLILLCERTVL
;
A
#
# COMPACT_ATOMS: atom_id res chain seq x y z
N MET A 1 -18.39 -7.29 10.33
CA MET A 1 -17.80 -8.38 9.54
C MET A 1 -17.07 -7.75 8.37
N VAL A 2 -15.79 -8.08 8.16
CA VAL A 2 -15.01 -7.54 7.03
C VAL A 2 -15.36 -8.35 5.79
N ILE A 3 -15.81 -7.69 4.74
CA ILE A 3 -16.17 -8.32 3.47
C ILE A 3 -14.92 -8.33 2.58
N PRO A 4 -14.47 -9.49 2.08
CA PRO A 4 -13.37 -9.55 1.13
C PRO A 4 -13.73 -8.79 -0.14
N TYR A 5 -12.90 -7.83 -0.54
CA TYR A 5 -13.05 -7.17 -1.83
C TYR A 5 -12.70 -8.18 -2.94
N GLU A 6 -13.58 -8.30 -3.94
CA GLU A 6 -13.42 -9.21 -5.08
C GLU A 6 -13.09 -10.68 -4.68
N GLY A 7 -13.59 -11.11 -3.51
CA GLY A 7 -13.34 -12.46 -2.99
C GLY A 7 -11.91 -12.73 -2.52
N GLN A 8 -11.03 -11.72 -2.47
CA GLN A 8 -9.63 -11.87 -2.09
C GLN A 8 -9.46 -11.90 -0.55
N SER A 9 -9.20 -13.08 0.01
CA SER A 9 -8.86 -13.24 1.42
C SER A 9 -7.36 -13.04 1.65
N PHE A 10 -6.98 -11.97 2.36
CA PHE A 10 -5.58 -11.65 2.67
C PHE A 10 -4.84 -12.82 3.35
N SER A 11 -5.46 -13.45 4.35
CA SER A 11 -4.81 -14.54 5.12
C SER A 11 -4.56 -15.78 4.27
N THR A 12 -5.47 -16.08 3.35
CA THR A 12 -5.34 -17.20 2.39
C THR A 12 -4.22 -16.93 1.39
N LEU A 13 -4.25 -15.75 0.76
CA LEU A 13 -3.26 -15.34 -0.24
C LEU A 13 -1.85 -15.27 0.36
N ARG A 14 -1.71 -14.67 1.54
CA ARG A 14 -0.43 -14.62 2.27
C ARG A 14 0.11 -16.01 2.57
N ARG A 15 -0.74 -16.93 3.07
CA ARG A 15 -0.33 -18.31 3.36
C ARG A 15 0.17 -19.02 2.10
N GLN A 16 -0.55 -18.89 0.99
CA GLN A 16 -0.16 -19.50 -0.28
C GLN A 16 1.19 -18.96 -0.79
N CYS A 17 1.40 -17.64 -0.73
CA CYS A 17 2.67 -17.02 -1.12
C CYS A 17 3.83 -17.50 -0.25
N GLN A 18 3.64 -17.56 1.07
CA GLN A 18 4.64 -18.07 2.01
C GLN A 18 4.97 -19.55 1.77
N GLN A 19 3.97 -20.39 1.49
CA GLN A 19 4.15 -21.81 1.20
C GLN A 19 4.88 -22.06 -0.13
N THR A 20 4.60 -21.23 -1.14
CA THR A 20 5.20 -21.37 -2.48
C THR A 20 6.55 -20.65 -2.60
N GLY A 21 6.96 -19.87 -1.59
CA GLY A 21 8.17 -19.06 -1.62
C GLY A 21 8.13 -17.94 -2.66
N ARG A 22 6.93 -17.54 -3.11
CA ARG A 22 6.74 -16.49 -4.12
C ARG A 22 6.20 -15.22 -3.48
N LEU A 23 6.54 -14.09 -4.07
CA LEU A 23 5.95 -12.81 -3.69
C LEU A 23 4.58 -12.68 -4.36
N PHE A 24 3.64 -12.04 -3.66
CA PHE A 24 2.30 -11.82 -4.19
C PHE A 24 2.33 -10.87 -5.39
N GLU A 25 1.51 -11.18 -6.39
CA GLU A 25 1.20 -10.37 -7.57
C GLU A 25 -0.32 -10.34 -7.70
N ASP A 26 -0.90 -9.13 -7.77
CA ASP A 26 -2.35 -8.96 -7.80
C ASP A 26 -2.87 -9.06 -9.25
N PRO A 27 -3.72 -10.05 -9.57
CA PRO A 27 -4.31 -10.16 -10.90
C PRO A 27 -5.35 -9.07 -11.19
N LEU A 28 -5.95 -8.45 -10.17
CA LEU A 28 -6.99 -7.42 -10.33
C LEU A 28 -6.39 -6.01 -10.45
N PHE A 29 -5.18 -5.81 -9.92
CA PHE A 29 -4.46 -4.55 -9.98
C PHE A 29 -2.99 -4.79 -10.35
N PRO A 30 -2.71 -5.15 -11.62
CA PRO A 30 -1.37 -5.54 -12.05
C PRO A 30 -0.40 -4.35 -12.05
N ALA A 31 0.90 -4.63 -12.01
CA ALA A 31 1.98 -3.64 -12.13
C ALA A 31 2.14 -3.15 -13.58
N ALA A 32 1.11 -2.51 -14.13
CA ALA A 32 1.02 -2.06 -15.52
C ALA A 32 0.31 -0.70 -15.63
N ASP A 33 0.47 -0.03 -16.77
CA ASP A 33 -0.07 1.32 -17.01
C ASP A 33 -1.60 1.41 -16.85
N GLN A 34 -2.32 0.31 -17.11
CA GLN A 34 -3.77 0.21 -16.89
C GLN A 34 -4.19 0.44 -15.43
N SER A 35 -3.30 0.19 -14.48
CA SER A 35 -3.53 0.42 -13.05
C SER A 35 -3.20 1.86 -12.63
N LEU A 36 -2.49 2.61 -13.49
CA LEU A 36 -2.12 4.01 -13.24
C LEU A 36 -3.07 4.99 -13.91
N PHE A 37 -3.54 4.66 -15.12
CA PHE A 37 -4.27 5.59 -15.97
C PHE A 37 -5.52 4.94 -16.57
N TYR A 38 -6.64 5.67 -16.52
CA TYR A 38 -7.84 5.34 -17.29
C TYR A 38 -7.71 5.66 -18.79
N GLN A 39 -6.78 6.56 -19.14
CA GLN A 39 -6.49 7.02 -20.51
C GLN A 39 -4.99 6.89 -20.80
N SER A 40 -4.52 7.38 -21.95
CA SER A 40 -3.10 7.32 -22.33
C SER A 40 -2.18 7.93 -21.26
N ASN A 41 -1.00 7.32 -21.10
CA ASN A 41 0.01 7.71 -20.11
C ASN A 41 0.47 9.16 -20.32
N ARG A 42 0.22 10.01 -19.34
CA ARG A 42 0.54 11.46 -19.36
C ARG A 42 1.79 11.84 -18.57
N ILE A 43 2.39 10.90 -17.82
CA ILE A 43 3.46 11.19 -16.84
C ILE A 43 4.81 10.63 -17.32
N GLY A 44 4.83 9.76 -18.33
CA GLY A 44 6.03 9.20 -18.91
C GLY A 44 6.34 7.80 -18.39
N ARG A 45 7.60 7.37 -18.46
CA ARG A 45 7.97 5.99 -18.12
C ARG A 45 7.91 5.76 -16.60
N VAL A 46 6.98 4.92 -16.16
CA VAL A 46 6.88 4.46 -14.77
C VAL A 46 7.51 3.06 -14.65
N THR A 47 8.26 2.83 -13.58
CA THR A 47 8.81 1.51 -13.26
C THR A 47 8.29 1.08 -11.89
N TRP A 48 7.63 -0.07 -11.85
CA TRP A 48 7.14 -0.67 -10.61
C TRP A 48 8.29 -1.32 -9.86
N LYS A 49 8.42 -1.03 -8.57
CA LYS A 49 9.44 -1.58 -7.68
C LYS A 49 8.81 -1.93 -6.34
N ARG A 50 9.24 -3.04 -5.74
CA ARG A 50 8.88 -3.43 -4.38
C ARG A 50 9.70 -2.62 -3.37
N PRO A 51 9.24 -2.45 -2.11
CA PRO A 51 9.97 -1.69 -1.09
C PRO A 51 11.43 -2.14 -0.91
N LYS A 52 11.70 -3.46 -0.92
CA LYS A 52 13.06 -4.02 -0.83
C LYS A 52 13.99 -3.66 -2.00
N GLU A 53 13.44 -3.26 -3.13
CA GLU A 53 14.21 -2.80 -4.30
C GLU A 53 14.57 -1.30 -4.20
N LEU A 54 13.96 -0.58 -3.25
CA LEU A 54 14.16 0.84 -3.01
C LEU A 54 15.03 1.09 -1.76
N CYS A 55 14.86 0.28 -0.72
CA CYS A 55 15.57 0.37 0.56
C CYS A 55 15.93 -1.03 1.07
N SER A 56 17.10 -1.18 1.72
CA SER A 56 17.54 -2.47 2.29
C SER A 56 16.68 -2.95 3.46
N ASP A 57 16.07 -2.04 4.20
CA ASP A 57 15.31 -2.33 5.42
C ASP A 57 13.96 -1.59 5.43
N PRO A 58 13.01 -1.99 4.56
CA PRO A 58 11.76 -1.27 4.40
C PRO A 58 10.80 -1.57 5.56
N HIS A 59 10.29 -0.51 6.16
CA HIS A 59 9.36 -0.57 7.29
C HIS A 59 8.01 0.02 6.90
N LEU A 60 6.93 -0.56 7.43
CA LEU A 60 5.59 0.01 7.27
C LEU A 60 5.43 1.32 8.08
N PHE A 61 6.02 1.37 9.28
CA PHE A 61 6.05 2.53 10.16
C PHE A 61 7.43 2.66 10.78
N VAL A 62 7.96 3.89 10.82
CA VAL A 62 9.19 4.25 11.53
C VAL A 62 8.78 5.24 12.59
N ASP A 63 8.97 4.89 13.86
CA ASP A 63 8.60 5.71 15.03
C ASP A 63 7.10 6.11 15.12
N GLY A 64 6.21 5.32 14.53
CA GLY A 64 4.74 5.50 14.58
C GLY A 64 4.16 6.03 13.26
N ILE A 65 2.95 6.61 13.33
CA ILE A 65 2.35 7.33 12.20
C ILE A 65 2.34 8.82 12.53
N SER A 66 2.98 9.61 11.70
CA SER A 66 2.96 11.05 11.77
C SER A 66 2.30 11.63 10.53
N ALA A 67 1.56 12.74 10.72
CA ALA A 67 1.09 13.59 9.63
C ALA A 67 2.25 14.06 8.71
N HIS A 68 3.47 14.08 9.24
CA HIS A 68 4.68 14.51 8.52
C HIS A 68 5.25 13.43 7.58
N ASP A 69 4.79 12.19 7.67
CA ASP A 69 5.28 11.08 6.83
C ASP A 69 4.72 11.16 5.39
N LEU A 70 3.76 12.05 5.16
CA LEU A 70 2.99 12.13 3.92
C LEU A 70 3.49 13.24 3.01
N HIS A 71 4.16 12.86 1.94
CA HIS A 71 4.49 13.75 0.83
C HIS A 71 3.58 13.46 -0.37
N GLN A 72 2.97 14.50 -0.94
CA GLN A 72 2.02 14.37 -2.05
C GLN A 72 2.66 13.78 -3.33
N GLY A 73 3.97 13.96 -3.51
CA GLY A 73 4.63 13.59 -4.75
C GLY A 73 4.12 14.41 -5.94
N GLN A 74 4.11 13.80 -7.12
CA GLN A 74 3.79 14.47 -8.40
C GLN A 74 2.29 14.41 -8.77
N LEU A 75 1.47 13.67 -8.02
CA LEU A 75 0.05 13.50 -8.33
C LEU A 75 -0.83 14.57 -7.67
N GLY A 76 -1.89 14.97 -8.36
CA GLY A 76 -2.88 15.97 -7.88
C GLY A 76 -3.87 15.41 -6.86
N ASN A 77 -3.38 14.71 -5.82
CA ASN A 77 -4.19 14.01 -4.81
C ASN A 77 -4.03 14.60 -3.40
N CYS A 78 -3.78 15.90 -3.27
CA CYS A 78 -3.61 16.60 -2.00
C CYS A 78 -4.76 16.35 -1.00
N TRP A 79 -5.99 16.19 -1.50
CA TRP A 79 -7.16 15.85 -0.69
C TRP A 79 -7.03 14.50 0.03
N PHE A 80 -6.39 13.51 -0.61
CA PHE A 80 -6.14 12.20 -0.02
C PHE A 80 -5.05 12.28 1.06
N VAL A 81 -3.96 13.01 0.76
CA VAL A 81 -2.87 13.28 1.70
C VAL A 81 -3.39 13.96 2.97
N ALA A 82 -4.25 14.97 2.82
CA ALA A 82 -4.87 15.66 3.95
C ALA A 82 -5.78 14.74 4.77
N ALA A 83 -6.54 13.85 4.13
CA ALA A 83 -7.37 12.85 4.80
C ALA A 83 -6.52 11.85 5.60
N CYS A 84 -5.44 11.32 5.02
CA CYS A 84 -4.50 10.43 5.69
C CYS A 84 -3.80 11.12 6.88
N SER A 85 -3.40 12.39 6.72
CA SER A 85 -2.82 13.21 7.80
C SER A 85 -3.80 13.40 8.96
N SER A 86 -5.06 13.70 8.65
CA SER A 86 -6.11 13.79 9.67
C SER A 86 -6.34 12.47 10.38
N LEU A 87 -6.29 11.35 9.67
CA LEU A 87 -6.44 10.01 10.22
C LEU A 87 -5.26 9.62 11.14
N ALA A 88 -4.03 9.98 10.77
CA ALA A 88 -2.82 9.74 11.55
C ALA A 88 -2.90 10.38 12.96
N SER A 89 -3.61 11.51 13.09
CA SER A 89 -3.81 12.18 14.39
C SER A 89 -4.66 11.40 15.41
N ARG A 90 -5.36 10.33 14.98
CA ARG A 90 -6.29 9.56 15.82
C ARG A 90 -5.99 8.07 15.77
N GLU A 91 -5.27 7.60 16.79
CA GLU A 91 -4.78 6.21 16.86
C GLU A 91 -5.87 5.15 16.68
N ALA A 92 -6.99 5.31 17.41
CA ALA A 92 -8.11 4.39 17.35
C ALA A 92 -8.81 4.30 15.98
N LEU A 93 -8.58 5.27 15.08
CA LEU A 93 -9.16 5.26 13.74
C LEU A 93 -8.23 4.60 12.73
N TRP A 94 -6.94 4.93 12.74
CA TRP A 94 -6.02 4.33 11.77
C TRP A 94 -5.77 2.85 12.05
N GLN A 95 -5.80 2.41 13.32
CA GLN A 95 -5.71 0.98 13.68
C GLN A 95 -6.88 0.14 13.14
N LYS A 96 -8.03 0.77 12.84
CA LYS A 96 -9.16 0.09 12.19
C LYS A 96 -8.98 -0.06 10.68
N LEU A 97 -8.21 0.83 10.06
CA LEU A 97 -7.99 0.86 8.62
C LEU A 97 -6.76 0.06 8.22
N ILE A 98 -5.69 0.14 9.01
CA ILE A 98 -4.44 -0.58 8.77
C ILE A 98 -4.38 -1.71 9.78
N LEU A 99 -4.71 -2.93 9.32
CA LEU A 99 -4.59 -4.13 10.13
C LEU A 99 -3.10 -4.42 10.35
N LEU A 100 -2.58 -3.98 11.49
CA LEU A 100 -1.24 -4.31 11.95
C LEU A 100 -1.15 -5.82 12.22
N CYS A 101 -0.34 -6.52 11.44
CA CYS A 101 0.21 -7.80 11.86
C CYS A 101 1.54 -7.48 12.53
N GLU A 102 1.74 -7.89 13.79
CA GLU A 102 2.68 -7.31 14.78
C GLU A 102 4.16 -7.14 14.40
N ARG A 103 4.64 -7.49 13.21
CA ARG A 103 6.01 -7.18 12.72
C ARG A 103 6.06 -7.13 11.19
N THR A 104 5.56 -6.07 10.56
CA THR A 104 5.64 -5.95 9.08
C THR A 104 6.91 -5.21 8.65
N VAL A 105 8.00 -5.96 8.53
CA VAL A 105 9.07 -5.62 7.57
C VAL A 105 8.51 -5.91 6.17
N LEU A 106 8.59 -4.94 5.27
CA LEU A 106 8.02 -5.02 3.91
C LEU A 106 8.92 -5.78 2.92
#